data_AF-A0A920PB77-F1
#
_entry.id   AF-A0A920PB77-F1
#
_cell.length_a   1.000
_cell.length_b   1.000
_cell.length_c   1.000
_cell.angle_alpha   90.00
_cell.angle_beta   90.00
_cell.angle_gamma   90.00
#
_symmetry.space_group_name_H-M   'P 1'
#
loop_
_entity.id
_entity.type
_entity.pdbx_description
1 polymer ?
#
loop_
_entity_poly.entity_id
_entity_poly.type
_entity_poly.pdbx_seq_one_letter_code
_entity_poly.pdbx_strand_id
1 'polypeptide(L)' 'MGMTITEKILAAHAGEKTVSPGDNIWVDVDVLMTHDVCGPGTFAIFKKQFW' A
#
# COMPACT_ATOMS: atom_id res chain seq x y z
N MET A 1 0.43 26.14 2.74
CA MET A 1 1.38 25.06 3.08
C MET A 1 1.18 23.96 2.05
N GLY A 2 2.24 23.41 1.47
CA GLY A 2 2.15 22.34 0.46
C GLY A 2 2.31 20.96 1.07
N MET A 3 1.93 19.91 0.33
CA MET A 3 2.15 18.52 0.73
C MET A 3 3.64 18.20 0.89
N THR A 4 3.96 17.38 1.88
CA THR A 4 5.22 16.67 2.07
C THR A 4 5.48 15.66 0.94
N ILE A 5 6.69 15.08 0.90
CA ILE A 5 7.00 14.04 -0.08
C ILE A 5 6.15 12.78 0.15
N THR A 6 5.90 12.39 1.41
CA THR A 6 5.09 11.23 1.76
C THR A 6 3.65 11.40 1.29
N GLU A 7 3.04 12.55 1.56
CA GLU A 7 1.67 12.86 1.12
C GLU A 7 1.57 12.86 -0.41
N LYS A 8 2.58 13.36 -1.14
CA LYS A 8 2.59 13.32 -2.61
C LYS A 8 2.63 11.90 -3.16
N ILE A 9 3.46 11.02 -2.58
CA ILE A 9 3.54 9.61 -3.00
C ILE A 9 2.20 8.92 -2.71
N LEU A 10 1.67 9.07 -1.49
CA LEU A 10 0.39 8.48 -1.12
C LEU A 10 -0.77 8.98 -1.99
N ALA A 11 -0.84 10.30 -2.27
CA ALA A 11 -1.84 10.88 -3.15
C ALA A 11 -1.74 10.31 -4.58
N ALA A 12 -0.52 10.19 -5.12
CA ALA A 12 -0.31 9.65 -6.46
C ALA A 12 -0.76 8.18 -6.56
N HIS A 13 -0.41 7.33 -5.60
CA HIS A 13 -0.79 5.91 -5.58
C HIS A 13 -2.25 5.67 -5.17
N ALA A 14 -2.89 6.65 -4.52
CA ALA A 14 -4.32 6.62 -4.23
C ALA A 14 -5.19 7.16 -5.38
N GLY A 15 -4.58 7.77 -6.42
CA GLY A 15 -5.32 8.48 -7.46
C GLY A 15 -5.97 9.79 -6.97
N GLU A 16 -5.50 10.32 -5.83
CA GLU A 16 -6.04 11.52 -5.19
C GLU A 16 -5.21 12.76 -5.54
N LYS A 17 -5.87 13.93 -5.58
CA LYS A 17 -5.16 15.20 -5.86
C LYS A 17 -4.34 15.68 -4.67
N THR A 18 -4.82 15.42 -3.45
CA THR A 18 -4.22 15.84 -2.19
C THR A 18 -4.61 14.86 -1.09
N VAL A 19 -3.71 14.64 -0.12
CA VAL A 19 -3.99 13.89 1.11
C VAL A 19 -3.40 14.64 2.31
N SER A 20 -3.94 14.39 3.50
CA SER A 20 -3.53 14.99 4.77
C SER A 20 -3.37 13.92 5.87
N PRO A 21 -2.63 14.22 6.96
CA PRO A 21 -2.50 13.28 8.07
C PRO A 21 -3.86 12.98 8.72
N GLY A 22 -4.20 11.70 8.84
CA GLY A 22 -5.49 11.23 9.36
C GLY A 22 -6.47 10.74 8.29
N ASP A 23 -6.18 10.99 7.01
CA ASP A 23 -6.99 10.44 5.92
C ASP A 23 -6.86 8.90 5.85
N ASN A 24 -7.97 8.23 5.57
CA ASN A 24 -7.98 6.80 5.20
C ASN A 24 -8.11 6.69 3.68
N ILE A 25 -7.12 6.09 3.03
CA ILE A 25 -7.00 6.04 1.58
C ILE A 25 -6.73 4.61 1.12
N TRP A 26 -7.19 4.28 -0.08
CA TRP A 26 -6.78 3.07 -0.78
C TRP A 26 -5.64 3.42 -1.74
N VAL A 27 -4.60 2.61 -1.75
CA VAL A 27 -3.43 2.82 -2.63
C VAL A 27 -3.21 1.60 -3.51
N ASP A 28 -2.80 1.83 -4.75
CA ASP A 28 -2.25 0.79 -5.61
C ASP A 28 -0.78 0.54 -5.26
N VAL A 29 -0.49 -0.67 -4.81
CA VAL A 29 0.82 -1.04 -4.25
C VAL A 29 1.73 -1.54 -5.36
N ASP A 30 2.88 -0.89 -5.56
CA ASP A 30 3.83 -1.30 -6.62
C ASP A 30 4.54 -2.62 -6.32
N VAL A 31 4.97 -2.80 -5.07
CA VAL A 31 5.79 -3.94 -4.66
C VAL A 31 5.36 -4.42 -3.28
N LEU A 32 4.97 -5.70 -3.21
CA LEU A 32 4.76 -6.41 -1.96
C LEU A 32 5.92 -7.38 -1.73
N MET A 33 6.64 -7.22 -0.62
CA MET A 33 7.79 -8.04 -0.27
C MET A 33 7.61 -8.66 1.12
N THR A 34 8.11 -9.88 1.29
CA THR A 34 8.09 -10.61 2.57
C THR A 34 9.42 -11.33 2.78
N HIS A 35 9.65 -11.85 3.98
CA HIS A 35 10.83 -12.62 4.37
C HIS A 35 10.43 -14.04 4.81
N ASP A 36 11.41 -14.88 5.09
CA ASP A 36 11.25 -16.31 5.39
C ASP A 36 10.23 -16.65 6.49
N VAL A 37 10.19 -15.88 7.58
CA VAL A 37 9.25 -16.13 8.69
C VAL A 37 7.80 -15.76 8.34
N CYS A 38 7.58 -14.62 7.68
CA CYS A 38 6.23 -14.14 7.33
C CYS A 38 5.69 -14.67 5.99
N GLY A 39 6.57 -15.21 5.14
CA GLY A 39 6.26 -15.66 3.79
C GLY A 39 5.26 -16.82 3.74
N PRO A 40 5.52 -17.96 4.41
CA PRO A 40 4.70 -19.17 4.28
C PRO A 40 3.20 -18.94 4.55
N GLY A 41 2.87 -18.18 5.61
CA GLY A 41 1.48 -17.85 5.92
C GLY A 41 0.82 -16.96 4.86
N THR A 42 1.54 -15.94 4.40
CA THR A 42 1.07 -15.02 3.34
C THR A 42 0.80 -15.78 2.04
N PHE A 43 1.75 -16.62 1.60
CA PHE A 43 1.60 -17.39 0.37
C PHE A 43 0.44 -18.39 0.43
N ALA A 44 0.21 -19.02 1.59
CA ALA A 44 -0.93 -19.93 1.77
C ALA A 44 -2.27 -19.22 1.61
N ILE A 45 -2.40 -17.98 2.12
CA ILE A 45 -3.61 -17.16 1.93
C ILE A 45 -3.77 -16.75 0.47
N PHE A 46 -2.69 -16.31 -0.19
CA PHE A 46 -2.74 -15.93 -1.60
C PHE A 46 -3.20 -17.09 -2.48
N LYS A 47 -2.65 -18.29 -2.25
CA LYS A 47 -3.08 -19.53 -2.91
C LYS A 47 -4.56 -19.86 -2.70
N LYS A 48 -5.10 -19.59 -1.51
CA LYS A 48 -6.49 -19.91 -1.17
C LYS A 48 -7.49 -18.93 -1.82
N GLN A 49 -7.12 -17.67 -1.97
CA GLN A 49 -8.04 -16.60 -2.35
C GLN A 49 -7.94 -16.19 -3.83
N PHE A 50 -6.78 -16.36 -4.46
CA PHE A 50 -6.48 -15.76 -5.77
C PHE A 50 -5.98 -16.76 -6.83
N TRP A 51 -5.86 -18.06 -6.51
CA TRP A 51 -5.64 -19.13 -7.49
C TRP A 51 -6.88 -20.01 -7.60
#